data_AF-A0A2S5ABT8-F1
#
_entry.id   AF-A0A2S5ABT8-F1
#
_cell.length_a   1.000
_cell.length_b   1.000
_cell.length_c   1.000
_cell.angle_alpha   90.00
_cell.angle_beta   90.00
_cell.angle_gamma   90.00
#
_symmetry.space_group_name_H-M   'P 1'
#
loop_
_entity.id
_entity.type
_entity.pdbx_description
1 polymer ?
#
loop_
_entity_poly.entity_id
_entity_poly.type
_entity_poly.pdbx_seq_one_letter_code
_entity_poly.pdbx_strand_id
1 'polypeptide(L)'
;MDEIQKNSLEIVTDILETGLDTLSENEFVKNFPIIGNIIKVGLTVKSINDRIFLAKLSTFLFNLEKINKEEKKSMIYTLEFDEKKKNKIGETLILIIDKLNSFEKPLLVSFCFASYLKNKISFEDFNRLCNSIEIGNIYDLKEFSKESVSQNILDKLFNTGLTEISKSAFGQTQSGGTLVELSINKSELGEKYLRIIKK
;
A
#
# COMPACT_ATOMS: atom_id res chain seq x y z
N MET A 1 6.12 -7.92 31.68
CA MET A 1 5.63 -8.04 30.28
C MET A 1 4.42 -7.15 30.06
N ASP A 2 3.51 -7.04 31.04
CA ASP A 2 2.33 -6.18 31.01
C ASP A 2 2.61 -4.66 30.94
N GLU A 3 3.68 -4.20 31.58
CA GLU A 3 4.02 -2.76 31.66
C GLU A 3 4.49 -2.17 30.32
N ILE A 4 5.20 -2.97 29.51
CA ILE A 4 5.69 -2.56 28.18
C ILE A 4 4.54 -2.54 27.17
N GLN A 5 3.64 -3.53 27.21
CA GLN A 5 2.44 -3.53 26.36
C GLN A 5 1.53 -2.34 26.70
N LYS A 6 1.33 -2.05 27.98
CA LYS A 6 0.52 -0.92 28.43
C LYS A 6 1.06 0.42 27.94
N ASN A 7 2.36 0.65 28.07
CA ASN A 7 3.00 1.90 27.63
C ASN A 7 2.96 2.07 26.10
N SER A 8 3.13 0.98 25.33
CA SER A 8 3.02 1.02 23.86
C SER A 8 1.58 1.26 23.38
N LEU A 9 0.58 0.69 24.08
CA LEU A 9 -0.83 0.95 23.79
C LEU A 9 -1.20 2.41 24.08
N GLU A 10 -0.71 2.96 25.20
CA GLU A 10 -0.98 4.34 25.63
C GLU A 10 -0.45 5.35 24.59
N ILE A 11 0.78 5.18 24.10
CA ILE A 11 1.36 6.01 23.03
C ILE A 11 0.54 5.92 21.73
N VAL A 12 0.08 4.73 21.35
CA VAL A 12 -0.76 4.55 20.16
C VAL A 12 -2.11 5.25 20.35
N THR A 13 -2.71 5.21 21.54
CA THR A 13 -3.97 5.92 21.80
C THR A 13 -3.85 7.44 21.74
N ASP A 14 -2.80 8.02 22.31
CA ASP A 14 -2.65 9.48 22.33
C ASP A 14 -2.41 10.05 20.91
N ILE A 15 -1.68 9.30 20.08
CA ILE A 15 -1.49 9.60 18.65
C ILE A 15 -2.80 9.42 17.87
N LEU A 16 -3.64 8.45 18.25
CA LEU A 16 -4.93 8.22 17.63
C LEU A 16 -5.94 9.32 17.97
N GLU A 17 -6.08 9.75 19.22
CA GLU A 17 -7.07 10.78 19.58
C GLU A 17 -6.77 12.11 18.87
N THR A 18 -5.55 12.63 19.03
CA THR A 18 -5.15 13.89 18.36
C THR A 18 -5.18 13.75 16.83
N GLY A 19 -4.91 12.55 16.33
CA GLY A 19 -4.85 12.29 14.90
C GLY A 19 -6.22 12.15 14.24
N LEU A 20 -7.17 11.45 14.87
CA LEU A 20 -8.49 11.17 14.30
C LEU A 20 -9.35 12.44 14.19
N ASP A 21 -9.21 13.39 15.12
CA ASP A 21 -9.88 14.69 15.03
C ASP A 21 -9.40 15.47 13.80
N THR A 22 -8.08 15.54 13.61
CA THR A 22 -7.46 16.17 12.42
C THR A 22 -7.95 15.50 11.12
N LEU A 23 -8.01 14.17 11.11
CA LEU A 23 -8.47 13.40 9.94
C LEU A 23 -9.98 13.54 9.68
N SER A 24 -10.80 13.80 10.70
CA SER A 24 -12.23 14.00 10.52
C SER A 24 -12.55 15.24 9.67
N GLU A 25 -11.68 16.24 9.72
CA GLU A 25 -11.80 17.47 8.92
C GLU A 25 -11.17 17.35 7.53
N ASN A 26 -10.45 16.27 7.26
CA ASN A 26 -9.68 16.07 6.03
C ASN A 26 -10.58 15.96 4.78
N GLU A 27 -10.20 16.65 3.71
CA GLU A 27 -10.94 16.66 2.43
C GLU A 27 -11.02 15.28 1.77
N PHE A 28 -9.98 14.44 1.89
CA PHE A 28 -10.05 13.07 1.38
C PHE A 28 -11.04 12.22 2.17
N VAL A 29 -11.05 12.33 3.50
CA VAL A 29 -11.99 11.59 4.34
C VAL A 29 -13.44 11.97 4.00
N LYS A 30 -13.70 13.27 3.76
CA LYS A 30 -15.01 13.77 3.33
C LYS A 30 -15.49 13.18 1.99
N ASN A 31 -14.58 12.72 1.12
CA ASN A 31 -14.92 12.07 -0.14
C ASN A 31 -15.25 10.58 -0.02
N PHE A 32 -15.01 9.95 1.13
CA PHE A 32 -15.27 8.53 1.37
C PHE A 32 -16.13 8.33 2.62
N PRO A 33 -17.48 8.28 2.49
CA PRO A 33 -18.40 8.21 3.62
C PRO A 33 -18.09 7.10 4.62
N ILE A 34 -17.73 5.90 4.14
CA ILE A 34 -17.39 4.76 5.00
C ILE A 34 -16.14 5.01 5.86
N ILE A 35 -15.12 5.68 5.32
CA ILE A 35 -13.90 6.03 6.06
C ILE A 35 -14.23 7.07 7.14
N GLY A 36 -15.02 8.09 6.79
CA GLY A 36 -15.48 9.09 7.75
C GLY A 36 -16.30 8.49 8.89
N ASN A 37 -17.16 7.50 8.60
CA ASN A 37 -17.93 6.80 9.62
C ASN A 37 -17.03 6.00 10.58
N ILE A 38 -16.01 5.31 10.05
CA ILE A 38 -15.05 4.54 10.85
C ILE A 38 -14.25 5.45 11.79
N ILE A 39 -13.76 6.59 11.29
CA ILE A 39 -12.99 7.55 12.10
C ILE A 39 -13.83 8.07 13.28
N LYS A 40 -15.10 8.43 13.02
CA LYS A 40 -16.03 8.91 14.07
C LYS A 40 -16.30 7.90 15.17
N VAL A 41 -16.40 6.61 14.82
CA VAL A 41 -16.60 5.53 15.79
C VAL A 41 -15.29 5.20 16.53
N GLY A 42 -14.15 5.36 15.85
CA GLY A 42 -12.84 4.91 16.30
C GLY A 42 -12.38 5.46 17.65
N LEU A 43 -12.83 6.64 18.07
CA LEU A 43 -12.48 7.22 19.37
C LEU A 43 -13.05 6.44 20.58
N THR A 44 -14.01 5.53 20.35
CA THR A 44 -14.70 4.80 21.43
C THR A 44 -14.30 3.32 21.55
N VAL A 45 -13.41 2.82 20.68
CA VAL A 45 -13.10 1.39 20.60
C VAL A 45 -12.09 0.94 21.67
N LYS A 46 -12.40 -0.20 22.31
CA LYS A 46 -11.57 -0.82 23.36
C LYS A 46 -10.72 -1.98 22.85
N SER A 47 -11.05 -2.55 21.69
CA SER A 47 -10.34 -3.69 21.11
C SER A 47 -8.96 -3.29 20.61
N ILE A 48 -7.95 -4.10 20.92
CA ILE A 48 -6.57 -3.91 20.42
C ILE A 48 -6.52 -3.98 18.89
N ASN A 49 -7.28 -4.89 18.28
CA ASN A 49 -7.31 -5.03 16.83
C ASN A 49 -7.87 -3.78 16.17
N ASP A 50 -8.93 -3.20 16.74
CA ASP A 50 -9.55 -1.98 16.22
C ASP A 50 -8.57 -0.80 16.34
N ARG A 51 -7.83 -0.70 17.45
CA ARG A 51 -6.79 0.32 17.64
C ARG A 51 -5.65 0.17 16.64
N ILE A 52 -5.18 -1.06 16.41
CA ILE A 52 -4.15 -1.36 15.40
C ILE A 52 -4.65 -0.97 14.01
N PHE A 53 -5.89 -1.33 13.68
CA PHE A 53 -6.51 -0.98 12.41
C PHE A 53 -6.60 0.54 12.23
N LEU A 54 -7.10 1.27 13.23
CA LEU A 54 -7.17 2.73 13.20
C LEU A 54 -5.78 3.35 13.06
N ALA A 55 -4.75 2.82 13.72
CA ALA A 55 -3.38 3.34 13.59
C ALA A 55 -2.84 3.18 12.16
N LYS A 56 -3.12 2.02 11.53
CA LYS A 56 -2.79 1.79 10.11
C LYS A 56 -3.56 2.72 9.18
N LEU A 57 -4.86 2.90 9.42
CA LEU A 57 -5.72 3.78 8.64
C LEU A 57 -5.27 5.24 8.76
N SER A 58 -4.98 5.71 9.97
CA SER A 58 -4.46 7.05 10.23
C SER A 58 -3.13 7.29 9.53
N THR A 59 -2.20 6.32 9.58
CA THR A 59 -0.92 6.39 8.88
C THR A 59 -1.11 6.57 7.37
N PHE A 60 -2.01 5.79 6.77
CA PHE A 60 -2.37 5.90 5.36
C PHE A 60 -2.95 7.28 5.02
N LEU A 61 -3.93 7.76 5.79
CA LEU A 61 -4.62 9.02 5.52
C LEU A 61 -3.71 10.25 5.72
N PHE A 62 -2.90 10.27 6.77
CA PHE A 62 -1.96 11.35 7.02
C PHE A 62 -0.94 11.50 5.91
N ASN A 63 -0.50 10.39 5.31
CA ASN A 63 0.45 10.49 4.21
C ASN A 63 -0.20 11.07 2.94
N LEU A 64 -1.47 10.78 2.69
CA LEU A 64 -2.21 11.45 1.61
C LEU A 64 -2.38 12.96 1.88
N GLU A 65 -2.45 13.37 3.14
CA GLU A 65 -2.53 14.77 3.50
C GLU A 65 -1.21 15.54 3.27
N LYS A 66 -0.06 14.86 3.34
CA LYS A 66 1.25 15.48 3.06
C LYS A 66 1.47 15.82 1.58
N ILE A 67 0.60 15.33 0.69
CA ILE A 67 0.62 15.67 -0.73
C ILE A 67 0.32 17.17 -0.89
N ASN A 68 1.06 17.87 -1.77
CA ASN A 68 0.90 19.31 -1.92
C ASN A 68 -0.49 19.69 -2.48
N LYS A 69 -0.91 20.95 -2.24
CA LYS A 69 -2.27 21.42 -2.57
C LYS A 69 -2.64 21.28 -4.05
N GLU A 70 -1.71 21.53 -4.96
CA GLU A 70 -1.98 21.44 -6.40
C GLU A 70 -2.16 20.00 -6.86
N GLU A 71 -1.34 19.08 -6.35
CA GLU A 71 -1.51 17.65 -6.58
C GLU A 71 -2.80 17.11 -5.94
N LYS A 72 -3.20 17.63 -4.78
CA LYS A 72 -4.49 17.26 -4.15
C LYS A 72 -5.69 17.63 -5.02
N LYS A 73 -5.70 18.80 -5.67
CA LYS A 73 -6.79 19.20 -6.56
C LYS A 73 -7.00 18.21 -7.71
N SER A 74 -5.92 17.72 -8.35
CA SER A 74 -6.04 16.73 -9.42
C SER A 74 -6.55 15.38 -8.90
N MET A 75 -6.18 15.02 -7.67
CA MET A 75 -6.67 13.82 -7.00
C MET A 75 -8.16 13.93 -6.65
N ILE A 76 -8.59 15.08 -6.13
CA ILE A 76 -10.00 15.35 -5.81
C ILE A 76 -10.86 15.35 -7.08
N TYR A 77 -10.38 15.91 -8.19
CA TYR A 77 -11.07 15.83 -9.48
C TYR A 77 -11.24 14.37 -9.93
N THR A 78 -10.20 13.54 -9.75
CA THR A 78 -10.31 12.10 -10.03
C THR A 78 -11.33 11.42 -9.10
N LEU A 79 -11.56 11.97 -7.91
CA LEU A 79 -12.60 11.50 -6.97
C LEU A 79 -14.01 12.02 -7.30
N GLU A 80 -14.22 12.80 -8.36
CA GLU A 80 -15.57 13.14 -8.89
C GLU A 80 -16.26 11.95 -9.56
N PHE A 81 -16.04 10.74 -9.04
CA PHE A 81 -16.79 9.56 -9.39
C PHE A 81 -18.24 9.66 -8.90
N ASP A 82 -19.12 8.81 -9.44
CA ASP A 82 -20.41 8.58 -8.81
C ASP A 82 -20.26 8.03 -7.38
N GLU A 83 -21.27 8.27 -6.55
CA GLU A 83 -21.26 7.84 -5.13
C GLU A 83 -21.06 6.32 -4.97
N LYS A 84 -21.55 5.51 -5.91
CA LYS A 84 -21.40 4.06 -5.87
C LYS A 84 -19.94 3.64 -6.00
N LYS A 85 -19.20 4.29 -6.90
CA LYS A 85 -17.77 4.03 -7.12
C LYS A 85 -16.92 4.56 -5.96
N LYS A 86 -17.24 5.74 -5.40
CA LYS A 86 -16.56 6.23 -4.19
C LYS A 86 -16.72 5.25 -3.03
N ASN A 87 -17.94 4.77 -2.78
CA ASN A 87 -18.22 3.79 -1.73
C ASN A 87 -17.43 2.49 -1.94
N LYS A 88 -17.44 1.94 -3.17
CA LYS A 88 -16.68 0.73 -3.49
C LYS A 88 -15.17 0.91 -3.26
N ILE A 89 -14.61 2.06 -3.66
CA ILE A 89 -13.19 2.37 -3.42
C ILE A 89 -12.92 2.46 -1.92
N GLY A 90 -13.76 3.17 -1.17
CA GLY A 90 -13.68 3.27 0.29
C GLY A 90 -13.68 1.89 0.97
N GLU A 91 -14.68 1.06 0.67
CA GLU A 91 -14.77 -0.32 1.18
C GLU A 91 -13.53 -1.15 0.84
N THR A 92 -13.04 -1.04 -0.40
CA THR A 92 -11.83 -1.74 -0.84
C THR A 92 -10.60 -1.27 -0.03
N LEU A 93 -10.46 0.03 0.22
CA LEU A 93 -9.38 0.57 1.04
C LEU A 93 -9.41 0.04 2.47
N ILE A 94 -10.60 -0.02 3.09
CA ILE A 94 -10.77 -0.60 4.44
C ILE A 94 -10.27 -2.04 4.47
N LEU A 95 -10.69 -2.87 3.51
CA LEU A 95 -10.25 -4.27 3.40
C LEU A 95 -8.73 -4.39 3.18
N ILE A 96 -8.14 -3.54 2.34
CA ILE A 96 -6.70 -3.54 2.08
C ILE A 96 -5.93 -3.19 3.36
N ILE A 97 -6.31 -2.09 4.03
CA ILE A 97 -5.61 -1.61 5.23
C ILE A 97 -5.73 -2.61 6.39
N ASP A 98 -6.89 -3.22 6.55
CA ASP A 98 -7.12 -4.21 7.61
C ASP A 98 -6.20 -5.43 7.47
N LYS A 99 -5.96 -5.91 6.24
CA LYS A 99 -5.08 -7.05 5.97
C LYS A 99 -3.59 -6.79 6.19
N LEU A 100 -3.15 -5.52 6.24
CA LEU A 100 -1.74 -5.22 6.40
C LEU A 100 -1.21 -5.68 7.76
N ASN A 101 -0.15 -6.50 7.73
CA ASN A 101 0.50 -7.08 8.90
C ASN A 101 1.69 -6.26 9.43
N SER A 102 1.80 -4.98 9.06
CA SER A 102 2.88 -4.08 9.47
C SER A 102 2.37 -2.65 9.54
N PHE A 103 2.89 -1.87 10.50
CA PHE A 103 2.59 -0.43 10.63
C PHE A 103 3.27 0.44 9.56
N GLU A 104 4.23 -0.11 8.81
CA GLU A 104 4.96 0.63 7.77
C GLU A 104 4.32 0.47 6.38
N LYS A 105 3.66 -0.66 6.12
CA LYS A 105 3.00 -0.93 4.83
C LYS A 105 1.87 0.04 4.47
N PRO A 106 1.09 0.62 5.40
CA PRO A 106 0.10 1.65 5.07
C PRO A 106 0.71 2.84 4.32
N LEU A 107 1.97 3.18 4.62
CA LEU A 107 2.71 4.21 3.90
C LEU A 107 2.90 3.83 2.43
N LEU A 108 3.35 2.61 2.15
CA LEU A 108 3.52 2.13 0.76
C LEU A 108 2.20 2.13 0.00
N VAL A 109 1.12 1.65 0.64
CA VAL A 109 -0.23 1.64 0.04
C VAL A 109 -0.71 3.07 -0.26
N SER A 110 -0.41 4.05 0.59
CA SER A 110 -0.78 5.44 0.34
C SER A 110 -0.07 6.03 -0.89
N PHE A 111 1.18 5.64 -1.17
CA PHE A 111 1.88 6.06 -2.39
C PHE A 111 1.27 5.43 -3.65
N CYS A 112 0.88 4.16 -3.59
CA CYS A 112 0.18 3.49 -4.68
C CYS A 112 -1.19 4.15 -4.93
N PHE A 113 -1.95 4.45 -3.87
CA PHE A 113 -3.23 5.11 -3.99
C PHE A 113 -3.12 6.53 -4.53
N ALA A 114 -2.12 7.29 -4.08
CA ALA A 114 -1.82 8.61 -4.62
C ALA A 114 -1.48 8.55 -6.12
N SER A 115 -0.73 7.53 -6.54
CA SER A 115 -0.41 7.31 -7.96
C SER A 115 -1.65 6.96 -8.78
N TYR A 116 -2.58 6.18 -8.22
CA TYR A 116 -3.88 5.89 -8.83
C TYR A 116 -4.72 7.16 -9.00
N LEU A 117 -4.86 7.97 -7.94
CA LEU A 117 -5.62 9.23 -7.98
C LEU A 117 -4.99 10.28 -8.90
N LYS A 118 -3.71 10.12 -9.25
CA LYS A 118 -3.00 10.94 -10.25
C LYS A 118 -3.07 10.33 -11.66
N ASN A 119 -3.87 9.29 -11.87
CA ASN A 119 -4.01 8.54 -13.12
C ASN A 119 -2.68 7.99 -13.68
N LYS A 120 -1.70 7.73 -12.81
CA LYS A 120 -0.39 7.16 -13.21
C LYS A 120 -0.42 5.63 -13.30
N ILE A 121 -1.37 5.02 -12.62
CA ILE A 121 -1.64 3.58 -12.64
C ILE A 121 -3.14 3.35 -12.71
N SER A 122 -3.55 2.21 -13.25
CA SER A 122 -4.96 1.81 -13.26
C SER A 122 -5.43 1.38 -11.86
N PHE A 123 -6.75 1.28 -11.66
CA PHE A 123 -7.29 0.71 -10.42
C PHE A 123 -6.90 -0.76 -10.25
N GLU A 124 -6.77 -1.49 -11.36
CA GLU A 124 -6.30 -2.89 -11.34
C GLU A 124 -4.84 -2.98 -10.88
N ASP A 125 -3.95 -2.14 -11.45
CA ASP A 125 -2.56 -2.05 -11.00
C ASP A 125 -2.47 -1.68 -9.53
N PHE A 126 -3.29 -0.73 -9.06
CA PHE A 126 -3.37 -0.37 -7.65
C PHE A 126 -3.71 -1.58 -6.77
N ASN A 127 -4.75 -2.35 -7.10
CA ASN A 127 -5.12 -3.55 -6.35
C ASN A 127 -4.02 -4.61 -6.36
N ARG A 128 -3.37 -4.84 -7.50
CA ARG A 128 -2.25 -5.78 -7.62
C ARG A 128 -1.05 -5.37 -6.79
N LEU A 129 -0.72 -4.07 -6.77
CA LEU A 129 0.34 -3.52 -5.92
C LEU A 129 -0.01 -3.64 -4.44
N CYS A 130 -1.25 -3.36 -4.04
CA CYS A 130 -1.71 -3.54 -2.66
C CYS A 130 -1.58 -5.00 -2.21
N ASN A 131 -2.00 -5.96 -3.04
CA ASN A 131 -1.81 -7.38 -2.76
C ASN A 131 -0.31 -7.74 -2.64
N SER A 132 0.53 -7.21 -3.53
CA SER A 132 1.98 -7.43 -3.50
C SER A 132 2.60 -6.91 -2.19
N ILE A 133 2.18 -5.72 -1.74
CA ILE A 133 2.61 -5.11 -0.48
C ILE A 133 2.10 -5.92 0.72
N GLU A 134 0.85 -6.38 0.68
CA GLU A 134 0.24 -7.20 1.74
C GLU A 134 1.09 -8.45 2.01
N ILE A 135 1.41 -9.22 0.97
CA ILE A 135 2.09 -10.51 1.11
C ILE A 135 3.62 -10.39 1.20
N GLY A 136 4.22 -9.33 0.64
CA GLY A 136 5.67 -9.12 0.67
C GLY A 136 6.18 -8.77 2.08
N ASN A 137 7.36 -9.29 2.46
CA ASN A 137 7.99 -8.88 3.71
C ASN A 137 8.44 -7.41 3.62
N ILE A 138 8.20 -6.61 4.65
CA ILE A 138 8.52 -5.17 4.62
C ILE A 138 10.01 -4.88 4.41
N TYR A 139 10.91 -5.70 4.96
CA TYR A 139 12.35 -5.52 4.80
C TYR A 139 12.80 -5.85 3.38
N ASP A 140 12.27 -6.94 2.80
CA ASP A 140 12.58 -7.30 1.41
C ASP A 140 11.99 -6.29 0.42
N LEU A 141 10.79 -5.75 0.68
CA LEU A 141 10.18 -4.67 -0.11
C LEU A 141 10.99 -3.36 -0.07
N LYS A 142 11.59 -3.04 1.08
CA LYS A 142 12.50 -1.89 1.22
C LYS A 142 13.82 -2.12 0.49
N GLU A 143 14.38 -3.32 0.61
CA GLU A 143 15.61 -3.69 -0.10
C GLU A 143 15.40 -3.65 -1.61
N PHE A 144 14.25 -4.12 -2.10
CA PHE A 144 13.87 -4.07 -3.50
C PHE A 144 13.82 -2.64 -4.05
N SER A 145 13.42 -1.67 -3.23
CA SER A 145 13.41 -0.25 -3.59
C SER A 145 14.78 0.41 -3.66
N LYS A 146 15.89 -0.29 -3.39
CA LYS A 146 17.25 0.28 -3.52
C LYS A 146 17.72 0.34 -4.98
N GLU A 147 18.80 1.06 -5.24
CA GLU A 147 19.40 1.19 -6.57
C GLU A 147 19.88 -0.16 -7.11
N SER A 148 20.67 -0.87 -6.30
CA SER A 148 21.12 -2.24 -6.56
C SER A 148 20.25 -3.25 -5.81
N VAL A 149 19.65 -4.19 -6.53
CA VAL A 149 18.83 -5.27 -5.96
C VAL A 149 19.55 -6.59 -6.21
N SER A 150 19.80 -7.37 -5.16
CA SER A 150 20.43 -8.69 -5.28
C SER A 150 19.46 -9.75 -5.80
N GLN A 151 19.99 -10.80 -6.43
CA GLN A 151 19.17 -11.90 -6.94
C GLN A 151 18.32 -12.56 -5.84
N ASN A 152 18.89 -12.73 -4.64
CA ASN A 152 18.18 -13.26 -3.47
C ASN A 152 16.91 -12.46 -3.13
N ILE A 153 16.92 -11.13 -3.28
CA ILE A 153 15.72 -10.31 -3.06
C ILE A 153 14.69 -10.52 -4.16
N LEU A 154 15.15 -10.69 -5.41
CA LEU A 154 14.26 -10.98 -6.51
C LEU A 154 13.55 -12.33 -6.31
N ASP A 155 14.29 -13.33 -5.85
CA ASP A 155 13.78 -14.68 -5.59
C ASP A 155 12.75 -14.68 -4.44
N LYS A 156 13.05 -13.97 -3.34
CA LYS A 156 12.14 -13.82 -2.20
C LYS A 156 10.82 -13.14 -2.54
N LEU A 157 10.84 -12.24 -3.53
CA LEU A 157 9.66 -11.48 -3.95
C LEU A 157 8.89 -12.12 -5.10
N PHE A 158 9.28 -13.30 -5.56
CA PHE A 158 8.63 -13.99 -6.67
C PHE A 158 7.13 -14.23 -6.41
N ASN A 159 6.76 -14.66 -5.21
CA ASN A 159 5.37 -14.88 -4.83
C ASN A 159 4.53 -13.59 -4.73
N THR A 160 5.18 -12.42 -4.74
CA THR A 160 4.49 -11.12 -4.68
C THR A 160 3.98 -10.68 -6.05
N GLY A 161 4.52 -11.23 -7.14
CA GLY A 161 4.29 -10.75 -8.50
C GLY A 161 5.07 -9.48 -8.88
N LEU A 162 5.90 -8.94 -7.98
CA LEU A 162 6.85 -7.86 -8.29
C LEU A 162 8.06 -8.34 -9.08
N THR A 163 8.31 -9.63 -9.08
CA THR A 163 9.33 -10.27 -9.91
C THR A 163 8.71 -11.39 -10.74
N GLU A 164 9.36 -11.74 -11.84
CA GLU A 164 8.91 -12.74 -12.77
C GLU A 164 10.08 -13.56 -13.30
N ILE A 165 9.79 -14.74 -13.83
CA ILE A 165 10.79 -15.54 -14.50
C ILE A 165 11.02 -14.94 -15.89
N SER A 166 12.26 -14.57 -16.18
CA SER A 166 12.67 -14.19 -17.52
C SER A 166 12.45 -15.38 -18.44
N LYS A 167 11.55 -15.25 -19.41
CA LYS A 167 11.40 -16.25 -20.48
C LYS A 167 12.50 -16.06 -21.52
N SER A 168 13.70 -16.53 -21.22
CA SER A 168 14.67 -16.94 -22.23
C SER A 168 14.24 -18.33 -22.70
N ALA A 169 13.53 -18.41 -23.83
CA ALA A 169 13.05 -19.70 -24.35
C ALA A 169 14.22 -20.52 -24.93
N PHE A 170 14.25 -21.82 -24.62
CA PHE A 170 15.14 -22.78 -25.29
C PHE A 170 14.33 -23.55 -26.31
N GLY A 171 14.75 -23.51 -27.58
CA GLY A 171 14.24 -24.41 -28.61
C GLY A 171 15.32 -25.40 -29.00
N GLN A 172 15.04 -26.70 -28.90
CA GLN A 172 15.86 -27.68 -29.61
C GLN A 172 15.58 -27.58 -31.11
N THR A 173 16.62 -27.36 -31.90
CA THR A 173 16.62 -27.66 -33.33
C THR A 173 17.51 -28.86 -33.57
N GLN A 174 17.37 -29.53 -34.71
CA GLN A 174 18.11 -30.76 -35.03
C GLN A 174 19.65 -30.58 -35.07
N SER A 175 20.18 -29.36 -34.88
CA SER A 175 21.59 -29.02 -35.11
C SER A 175 22.41 -28.66 -33.84
N GLY A 176 21.88 -28.90 -32.63
CA GLY A 176 22.61 -28.67 -31.37
C GLY A 176 21.79 -27.89 -30.34
N GLY A 177 22.11 -28.08 -29.05
CA GLY A 177 21.39 -27.46 -27.95
C GLY A 177 22.13 -26.30 -27.27
N THR A 178 21.42 -25.20 -27.04
CA THR A 178 21.82 -24.04 -26.24
C THR A 178 21.37 -24.21 -24.78
N LEU A 179 22.13 -23.72 -23.81
CA LEU A 179 21.67 -23.67 -22.42
C LEU A 179 20.59 -22.60 -22.26
N VAL A 180 19.52 -22.91 -21.53
CA VAL A 180 18.62 -21.88 -21.02
C VAL A 180 18.84 -21.65 -19.56
N GLU A 181 19.15 -20.39 -19.28
CA GLU A 181 19.27 -19.87 -17.95
C GLU A 181 17.95 -19.19 -17.60
N LEU A 182 17.19 -19.81 -16.70
CA LEU A 182 16.04 -19.18 -16.07
C LEU A 182 16.57 -18.20 -15.02
N SER A 183 16.33 -16.91 -15.22
CA SER A 183 16.63 -15.88 -14.22
C SER A 183 15.34 -15.26 -13.71
N ILE A 184 15.33 -14.77 -12.47
CA ILE A 184 14.21 -13.97 -11.95
C ILE A 184 14.58 -12.49 -12.12
N ASN A 185 13.75 -11.75 -12.84
CA ASN A 185 13.89 -10.30 -13.06
C ASN A 185 12.69 -9.54 -12.48
N LYS A 186 12.76 -8.21 -12.49
CA LYS A 186 11.63 -7.35 -12.11
C LYS A 186 10.50 -7.52 -13.14
N SER A 187 9.28 -7.69 -12.66
CA SER A 187 8.10 -7.71 -13.52
C SER A 187 7.68 -6.29 -13.90
N GLU A 188 6.72 -6.14 -14.83
CA GLU A 188 6.11 -4.84 -15.12
C GLU A 188 5.49 -4.20 -13.85
N LEU A 189 4.85 -5.01 -13.00
CA LEU A 189 4.28 -4.58 -11.73
C LEU A 189 5.38 -4.14 -10.75
N GLY A 190 6.50 -4.87 -10.72
CA GLY A 190 7.70 -4.51 -9.98
C GLY A 190 8.28 -3.17 -10.39
N GLU A 191 8.37 -2.91 -11.69
CA GLU A 191 8.85 -1.62 -12.21
C GLU A 191 7.88 -0.48 -11.85
N LYS A 192 6.56 -0.71 -11.90
CA LYS A 192 5.56 0.26 -11.42
C LYS A 192 5.75 0.54 -9.92
N TYR A 193 5.93 -0.49 -9.10
CA TYR A 193 6.22 -0.34 -7.68
C TYR A 193 7.45 0.55 -7.45
N LEU A 194 8.56 0.27 -8.13
CA LEU A 194 9.80 1.04 -7.97
C LEU A 194 9.63 2.51 -8.36
N ARG A 195 8.92 2.81 -9.46
CA ARG A 195 8.64 4.19 -9.88
C ARG A 195 7.80 4.97 -8.86
N ILE A 196 6.96 4.28 -8.10
CA ILE A 196 6.09 4.88 -7.09
C ILE A 196 6.85 5.16 -5.80
N ILE A 197 7.70 4.21 -5.37
CA ILE A 197 8.34 4.22 -4.06
C ILE A 197 9.71 4.94 -4.06
N LYS A 198 10.45 4.96 -5.17
CA LYS A 198 11.80 5.59 -5.27
C LYS A 198 11.79 7.13 -5.36
N LYS A 199 10.89 7.81 -4.65
CA LYS A 199 10.82 9.28 -4.64
C LYS A 199 11.57 9.91 -3.48
#